data_AF-A0A7W6CU92-F1
#
_entry.id   AF-A0A7W6CU92-F1
#
_cell.length_a   1.000
_cell.length_b   1.000
_cell.length_c   1.000
_cell.angle_alpha   90.00
_cell.angle_beta   90.00
_cell.angle_gamma   90.00
#
_symmetry.space_group_name_H-M   'P 1'
#
loop_
_entity.id
_entity.type
_entity.pdbx_description
1 polymer ?
#
loop_
_entity_poly.entity_id
_entity_poly.type
_entity_poly.pdbx_seq_one_letter_code
_entity_poly.pdbx_strand_id
1 'polypeptide(L)'
;MDVAASFVDACAPNYAHWLTEVLPRLALYCAETKFKDVPIVINAGLHRNIIDSLSYFVSPDRAIIALSVGRALEISELHATSVAGYVPFGRRPQKGPALLAHSQGRFNPHAFERLRAVVLHKALSESAVPTPEKFYIRRNSGSRRVTNAAELEAALTDRGYTIVEPEKLGFIEQVRLFASAKTIVGSSGAALANLVFAPSSARTHVLIGRYPDTSFWYWQNIASAIGGNVNYVFGEIEGDGGEGIHADFRIEIPSLLKALDGE
;
A
#
# COMPACT_ATOMS: atom_id res chain seq x y z
N MET A 1 0.54 31.57 -11.32
CA MET A 1 1.75 30.76 -11.64
C MET A 1 1.63 30.34 -13.09
N ASP A 2 2.72 30.30 -13.84
CA ASP A 2 2.61 30.05 -15.28
C ASP A 2 2.32 28.58 -15.57
N VAL A 3 3.05 27.66 -14.93
CA VAL A 3 2.89 26.22 -15.14
C VAL A 3 3.06 25.41 -13.85
N ALA A 4 2.32 24.31 -13.71
CA ALA A 4 2.54 23.30 -12.67
C ALA A 4 1.93 21.95 -13.03
N ALA A 5 2.38 20.90 -12.36
CA ALA A 5 1.81 19.56 -12.45
C ALA A 5 1.07 19.18 -11.18
N SER A 6 -0.18 18.74 -11.30
CA SER A 6 -0.99 18.36 -10.14
C SER A 6 -0.92 16.86 -9.84
N PHE A 7 -0.52 16.55 -8.61
CA PHE A 7 -0.60 15.23 -8.00
C PHE A 7 -1.45 15.23 -6.74
N VAL A 8 -2.24 16.30 -6.55
CA VAL A 8 -3.25 16.37 -5.49
C VAL A 8 -4.28 15.27 -5.72
N ASP A 9 -4.66 14.59 -4.64
CA ASP A 9 -5.66 13.54 -4.66
C ASP A 9 -6.46 13.54 -3.36
N ALA A 10 -7.76 13.20 -3.42
CA ALA A 10 -8.62 13.14 -2.24
C ALA A 10 -8.16 12.06 -1.25
N CYS A 11 -7.51 11.00 -1.75
CA CYS A 11 -7.01 9.89 -0.96
C CYS A 11 -5.50 9.94 -0.72
N ALA A 12 -4.77 10.96 -1.22
CA ALA A 12 -3.32 11.09 -1.03
C ALA A 12 -2.83 11.01 0.44
N PRO A 13 -3.56 11.48 1.46
CA PRO A 13 -3.16 11.30 2.86
C PRO A 13 -3.11 9.83 3.31
N ASN A 14 -3.82 8.94 2.61
CA ASN A 14 -3.78 7.51 2.90
C ASN A 14 -2.58 6.87 2.18
N TYR A 15 -1.70 6.26 2.96
CA TYR A 15 -0.46 5.64 2.47
C TYR A 15 -0.67 4.64 1.33
N ALA A 16 -1.75 3.84 1.36
CA ALA A 16 -2.01 2.86 0.32
C ALA A 16 -2.31 3.53 -1.02
N HIS A 17 -3.25 4.47 -1.02
CA HIS A 17 -3.62 5.26 -2.21
C HIS A 17 -2.44 6.08 -2.74
N TRP A 18 -1.62 6.64 -1.84
CA TRP A 18 -0.39 7.30 -2.23
C TRP A 18 0.54 6.37 -3.03
N LEU A 19 0.87 5.20 -2.47
CA LEU A 19 1.78 4.26 -3.12
C LEU A 19 1.23 3.65 -4.42
N THR A 20 -0.08 3.40 -4.50
CA THR A 20 -0.65 2.66 -5.62
C THR A 20 -1.23 3.54 -6.73
N GLU A 21 -1.55 4.80 -6.45
CA GLU A 21 -2.25 5.68 -7.40
C GLU A 21 -1.51 6.99 -7.67
N VAL A 22 -0.92 7.63 -6.64
CA VAL A 22 -0.29 8.95 -6.76
C VAL A 22 1.20 8.88 -7.09
N LEU A 23 1.97 8.12 -6.30
CA LEU A 23 3.42 8.00 -6.46
C LEU A 23 3.82 7.39 -7.81
N PRO A 24 3.14 6.36 -8.37
CA PRO A 24 3.53 5.79 -9.66
C PRO A 24 3.35 6.76 -10.84
N ARG A 25 2.27 7.56 -10.87
CA ARG A 25 2.07 8.57 -11.92
C ARG A 25 3.05 9.74 -11.76
N LEU A 26 3.41 10.10 -10.52
CA LEU A 26 4.45 11.09 -10.25
C LEU A 26 5.81 10.60 -10.73
N ALA A 27 6.15 9.33 -10.45
CA ALA A 27 7.40 8.72 -10.91
C ALA A 27 7.52 8.72 -12.44
N LEU A 28 6.44 8.37 -13.15
CA LEU A 28 6.39 8.44 -14.61
C LEU A 28 6.61 9.87 -15.12
N TYR A 29 5.93 10.85 -14.53
CA TYR A 29 6.05 12.25 -14.95
C TYR A 29 7.43 12.84 -14.64
N CYS A 30 8.05 12.48 -13.51
CA CYS A 30 9.38 12.95 -13.15
C CYS A 30 10.49 12.33 -14.01
N ALA A 31 10.24 11.17 -14.62
CA ALA A 31 11.18 10.58 -15.55
C ALA A 31 11.26 11.30 -16.92
N GLU A 32 10.25 12.12 -17.24
CA GLU A 32 10.21 12.89 -18.48
C GLU A 32 11.04 14.18 -18.32
N THR A 33 12.26 14.18 -18.85
CA THR A 33 13.23 15.28 -18.68
C THR A 33 12.74 16.63 -19.22
N LYS A 34 11.84 16.62 -20.21
CA LYS A 34 11.16 17.81 -20.73
C LYS A 34 10.31 18.55 -19.69
N PHE A 35 9.96 17.90 -18.58
CA PHE A 35 9.16 18.47 -17.49
C PHE A 35 9.96 18.71 -16.21
N LYS A 36 11.29 18.58 -16.24
CA LYS A 36 12.14 18.65 -15.03
C LYS A 36 11.97 19.95 -14.22
N ASP A 37 11.70 21.07 -14.90
CA ASP A 37 11.58 22.40 -14.30
C ASP A 37 10.14 22.76 -13.91
N VAL A 38 9.15 21.91 -14.23
CA VAL A 38 7.74 22.16 -13.91
C VAL A 38 7.49 21.87 -12.43
N PRO A 39 7.00 22.83 -11.61
CA PRO A 39 6.69 22.59 -10.20
C PRO A 39 5.64 21.49 -9.99
N ILE A 40 5.78 20.73 -8.91
CA ILE A 40 4.86 19.64 -8.54
C ILE A 40 3.95 20.13 -7.41
N VAL A 41 2.64 19.98 -7.56
CA VAL A 41 1.65 20.29 -6.53
C VAL A 41 1.18 18.99 -5.87
N ILE A 42 1.28 18.92 -4.55
CA ILE A 42 0.82 17.78 -3.72
C ILE A 42 -0.09 18.28 -2.59
N ASN A 43 -0.82 17.39 -1.93
CA ASN A 43 -1.55 17.75 -0.72
C ASN A 43 -0.58 18.21 0.39
N ALA A 44 -0.95 19.23 1.15
CA ALA A 44 -0.23 19.58 2.38
C ALA A 44 -0.57 18.63 3.53
N GLY A 45 0.30 18.55 4.55
CA GLY A 45 0.06 17.77 5.77
C GLY A 45 0.19 16.26 5.59
N LEU A 46 0.88 15.79 4.55
CA LEU A 46 1.12 14.37 4.32
C LEU A 46 2.10 13.80 5.35
N HIS A 47 1.95 12.51 5.67
CA HIS A 47 2.81 11.80 6.60
C HIS A 47 4.28 11.81 6.13
N ARG A 48 5.24 11.76 7.08
CA ARG A 48 6.68 11.81 6.76
C ARG A 48 7.10 10.80 5.68
N ASN A 49 6.65 9.55 5.75
CA ASN A 49 7.03 8.53 4.75
C ASN A 49 6.49 8.83 3.34
N ILE A 50 5.38 9.56 3.23
CA ILE A 50 4.86 10.02 1.95
C ILE A 50 5.77 11.11 1.40
N ILE A 51 6.14 12.10 2.22
CA ILE A 51 7.06 13.17 1.84
C ILE A 51 8.45 12.60 1.49
N ASP A 52 9.00 11.73 2.34
CA ASP A 52 10.30 11.10 2.13
C ASP A 52 10.34 10.31 0.81
N SER A 53 9.22 9.66 0.44
CA SER A 53 9.12 8.93 -0.83
C SER A 53 9.33 9.81 -2.06
N LEU A 54 9.02 11.11 -1.99
CA LEU A 54 9.20 12.05 -3.11
C LEU A 54 10.66 12.26 -3.45
N SER A 55 11.55 12.25 -2.46
CA SER A 55 12.99 12.51 -2.64
C SER A 55 13.69 11.52 -3.58
N TYR A 56 13.05 10.37 -3.85
CA TYR A 56 13.55 9.35 -4.77
C TYR A 56 13.21 9.64 -6.23
N PHE A 57 12.20 10.47 -6.49
CA PHE A 57 11.67 10.74 -7.83
C PHE A 57 11.77 12.20 -8.23
N VAL A 58 11.75 13.11 -7.26
CA VAL A 58 11.77 14.55 -7.46
C VAL A 58 13.19 15.05 -7.23
N SER A 59 13.78 15.67 -8.26
CA SER A 59 15.09 16.30 -8.15
C SER A 59 15.10 17.37 -7.05
N PRO A 60 16.19 17.55 -6.27
CA PRO A 60 16.23 18.50 -5.16
C PRO A 60 15.99 19.96 -5.54
N ASP A 61 16.27 20.32 -6.79
CA ASP A 61 16.08 21.63 -7.40
C ASP A 61 14.65 21.87 -7.89
N ARG A 62 13.82 20.83 -7.97
CA ARG A 62 12.45 20.91 -8.45
C ARG A 62 11.51 21.38 -7.34
N ALA A 63 10.79 22.47 -7.58
CA ALA A 63 9.84 23.03 -6.62
C ALA A 63 8.68 22.07 -6.33
N ILE A 64 8.43 21.85 -5.03
CA ILE A 64 7.25 21.12 -4.53
C ILE A 64 6.35 22.11 -3.79
N ILE A 65 5.09 22.22 -4.23
CA ILE A 65 4.07 23.10 -3.67
C ILE A 65 3.07 22.25 -2.89
N ALA A 66 3.05 22.43 -1.58
CA ALA A 66 2.09 21.77 -0.71
C ALA A 66 0.78 22.58 -0.64
N LEU A 67 -0.28 22.05 -1.23
CA LEU A 67 -1.60 22.68 -1.28
C LEU A 67 -2.47 22.25 -0.09
N SER A 68 -2.81 23.19 0.79
CA SER A 68 -3.71 22.95 1.93
C SER A 68 -5.18 22.80 1.48
N VAL A 69 -5.94 22.02 2.24
CA VAL A 69 -7.40 21.90 2.05
C VAL A 69 -8.07 23.27 2.11
N GLY A 70 -9.03 23.53 1.22
CA GLY A 70 -9.75 24.81 1.13
C GLY A 70 -8.96 25.94 0.46
N ARG A 71 -7.76 25.66 -0.08
CA ARG A 71 -6.97 26.60 -0.88
C ARG A 71 -7.00 26.21 -2.35
N ALA A 72 -6.80 27.19 -3.21
CA ALA A 72 -6.68 27.02 -4.65
C ALA A 72 -5.40 27.71 -5.14
N LEU A 73 -4.88 27.22 -6.26
CA LEU A 73 -3.78 27.84 -7.01
C LEU A 73 -4.32 28.25 -8.37
N GLU A 74 -4.01 29.48 -8.78
CA GLU A 74 -4.26 29.94 -10.14
C GLU A 74 -3.03 29.66 -11.00
N ILE A 75 -3.22 28.78 -11.99
CA ILE A 75 -2.17 28.25 -12.85
C ILE A 75 -2.62 28.40 -14.31
N SER A 76 -1.81 29.05 -15.14
CA SER A 76 -2.14 29.28 -16.55
C SER A 76 -2.09 27.98 -17.36
N GLU A 77 -1.11 27.12 -17.11
CA GLU A 77 -0.98 25.79 -17.72
C GLU A 77 -0.85 24.68 -16.65
N LEU A 78 -1.84 23.79 -16.58
CA LEU A 78 -1.83 22.67 -15.63
C LEU A 78 -1.56 21.35 -16.32
N HIS A 79 -0.45 20.70 -15.96
CA HIS A 79 -0.17 19.34 -16.39
C HIS A 79 -0.96 18.37 -15.49
N ALA A 80 -1.86 17.61 -16.11
CA ALA A 80 -2.57 16.51 -15.45
C ALA A 80 -2.11 15.19 -16.06
N THR A 81 -1.86 14.19 -15.22
CA THR A 81 -1.50 12.84 -15.65
C THR A 81 -2.71 11.91 -15.59
N SER A 82 -2.81 10.97 -16.52
CA SER A 82 -3.72 9.83 -16.39
C SER A 82 -3.47 9.06 -15.10
N VAL A 83 -4.51 8.39 -14.59
CA VAL A 83 -4.40 7.57 -13.37
C VAL A 83 -3.49 6.37 -13.59
N ALA A 84 -2.60 6.08 -12.63
CA ALA A 84 -1.77 4.88 -12.63
C ALA A 84 -2.42 3.71 -11.88
N GLY A 85 -3.44 4.01 -11.09
CA GLY A 85 -4.34 3.04 -10.51
C GLY A 85 -5.66 3.70 -10.11
N TYR A 86 -6.68 2.91 -9.79
CA TYR A 86 -7.96 3.43 -9.30
C TYR A 86 -8.60 2.49 -8.29
N VAL A 87 -8.74 2.98 -7.07
CA VAL A 87 -9.46 2.34 -5.96
C VAL A 87 -10.66 3.22 -5.61
N PRO A 88 -11.90 2.76 -5.79
CA PRO A 88 -13.06 3.58 -5.51
C PRO A 88 -13.17 3.89 -4.01
N PHE A 89 -13.18 5.18 -3.69
CA PHE A 89 -13.40 5.68 -2.34
C PHE A 89 -14.89 5.86 -2.06
N GLY A 90 -15.37 5.30 -0.93
CA GLY A 90 -16.75 5.43 -0.48
C GLY A 90 -17.75 4.74 -1.41
N ARG A 91 -18.19 3.52 -1.05
CA ARG A 91 -19.30 2.89 -1.76
C ARG A 91 -20.54 3.75 -1.57
N ARG A 92 -21.04 4.36 -2.65
CA ARG A 92 -22.40 4.90 -2.64
C ARG A 92 -23.35 3.71 -2.54
N PRO A 93 -24.27 3.66 -1.56
CA PRO A 93 -25.25 2.59 -1.49
C PRO A 93 -26.04 2.57 -2.79
N GLN A 94 -25.95 1.51 -3.58
CA GLN A 94 -26.78 1.28 -4.76
C GLN A 94 -27.79 0.17 -4.46
N LYS A 95 -29.00 0.29 -5.02
CA LYS A 95 -29.97 -0.82 -5.05
C LYS A 95 -29.52 -1.85 -6.09
N GLY A 96 -28.97 -2.99 -5.67
CA GLY A 96 -28.54 -4.09 -6.56
C GLY A 96 -27.41 -4.94 -5.95
N PRO A 97 -27.02 -6.08 -6.55
CA PRO A 97 -25.93 -6.92 -6.04
C PRO A 97 -24.60 -6.15 -6.07
N ALA A 98 -24.18 -5.69 -4.88
CA ALA A 98 -23.24 -4.61 -4.65
C ALA A 98 -21.75 -4.92 -4.90
N LEU A 99 -21.41 -6.05 -5.55
CA LEU A 99 -20.02 -6.50 -5.71
C LEU A 99 -19.56 -6.62 -7.16
N LEU A 100 -20.46 -6.94 -8.09
CA LEU A 100 -20.09 -7.20 -9.49
C LEU A 100 -19.75 -5.93 -10.28
N ALA A 101 -20.22 -4.76 -9.84
CA ALA A 101 -20.05 -3.49 -10.54
C ALA A 101 -18.95 -2.56 -9.94
N HIS A 102 -18.33 -2.93 -8.82
CA HIS A 102 -17.35 -2.07 -8.14
C HIS A 102 -15.92 -2.42 -8.54
N SER A 103 -15.15 -1.41 -8.99
CA SER A 103 -13.70 -1.56 -9.17
C SER A 103 -13.07 -2.04 -7.87
N GLN A 104 -12.23 -3.06 -7.94
CA GLN A 104 -11.59 -3.64 -6.78
C GLN A 104 -10.12 -3.21 -6.70
N GLY A 105 -9.80 -2.00 -7.17
CA GLY A 105 -8.43 -1.57 -7.43
C GLY A 105 -7.95 -2.10 -8.77
N ARG A 106 -7.58 -1.23 -9.71
CA ARG A 106 -6.83 -1.60 -10.91
C ARG A 106 -5.53 -0.82 -10.90
N PHE A 107 -4.42 -1.46 -11.21
CA PHE A 107 -3.09 -0.83 -11.21
C PHE A 107 -2.38 -1.11 -12.52
N ASN A 108 -1.67 -0.11 -13.03
CA ASN A 108 -0.89 -0.22 -14.25
C ASN A 108 0.46 -0.90 -13.95
N PRO A 109 0.73 -2.11 -14.47
CA PRO A 109 1.99 -2.82 -14.23
C PRO A 109 3.22 -2.02 -14.64
N HIS A 110 3.14 -1.26 -15.75
CA HIS A 110 4.26 -0.42 -16.20
C HIS A 110 4.54 0.75 -15.24
N ALA A 111 3.50 1.36 -14.67
CA ALA A 111 3.70 2.40 -13.65
C ALA A 111 4.37 1.83 -12.39
N PHE A 112 3.98 0.63 -11.97
CA PHE A 112 4.61 -0.07 -10.84
C PHE A 112 6.05 -0.49 -11.15
N GLU A 113 6.33 -1.00 -12.34
CA GLU A 113 7.69 -1.32 -12.80
C GLU A 113 8.60 -0.08 -12.71
N ARG A 114 8.13 1.07 -13.21
CA ARG A 114 8.89 2.33 -13.15
C ARG A 114 9.10 2.81 -11.73
N LEU A 115 8.07 2.74 -10.88
CA LEU A 115 8.20 3.01 -9.45
C LEU A 115 9.30 2.14 -8.82
N ARG A 116 9.21 0.82 -9.03
CA ARG A 116 10.12 -0.19 -8.47
C ARG A 116 11.56 0.02 -8.93
N ALA A 117 11.77 0.26 -10.23
CA ALA A 117 13.11 0.41 -10.80
C ALA A 117 13.95 1.50 -10.10
N VAL A 118 13.31 2.59 -9.68
CA VAL A 118 13.98 3.71 -8.99
C VAL A 118 14.35 3.34 -7.56
N VAL A 119 13.41 2.78 -6.79
CA VAL A 119 13.60 2.61 -5.34
C VAL A 119 14.25 1.29 -4.95
N LEU A 120 14.05 0.20 -5.71
CA LEU A 120 14.58 -1.11 -5.36
C LEU A 120 16.10 -1.17 -5.45
N HIS A 121 16.69 -0.54 -6.48
CA HIS A 121 18.14 -0.46 -6.60
C HIS A 121 18.76 0.20 -5.35
N LYS A 122 18.21 1.36 -4.95
CA LYS A 122 18.68 2.10 -3.76
C LYS A 122 18.46 1.30 -2.48
N ALA A 123 17.26 0.75 -2.29
CA ALA A 123 16.92 -0.04 -1.10
C ALA A 123 17.87 -1.23 -0.86
N LEU A 124 18.24 -1.94 -1.94
CA LEU A 124 19.07 -3.13 -1.89
C LEU A 124 20.57 -2.83 -1.88
N SER A 125 21.01 -1.74 -2.51
CA SER A 125 22.43 -1.34 -2.55
C SER A 125 22.96 -0.76 -1.22
N GLU A 126 22.09 -0.14 -0.42
CA GLU A 126 22.50 0.58 0.79
C GLU A 126 22.58 -0.28 2.07
N SER A 127 22.43 -1.61 1.99
CA SER A 127 22.23 -2.42 3.21
C SER A 127 23.47 -3.15 3.72
N ALA A 128 23.97 -2.69 4.88
CA ALA A 128 24.71 -3.51 5.83
C ALA A 128 23.80 -4.15 6.90
N VAL A 129 22.50 -3.85 6.90
CA VAL A 129 21.55 -4.26 7.95
C VAL A 129 20.80 -5.52 7.52
N PRO A 130 20.87 -6.62 8.29
CA PRO A 130 20.05 -7.81 8.07
C PRO A 130 18.56 -7.46 8.06
N THR A 131 17.85 -7.86 7.01
CA THR A 131 16.41 -7.63 6.85
C THR A 131 15.69 -8.98 6.93
N PRO A 132 14.62 -9.13 7.73
CA PRO A 132 13.94 -10.40 7.86
C PRO A 132 13.21 -10.78 6.57
N GLU A 133 13.38 -12.02 6.12
CA GLU A 133 12.74 -12.53 4.90
C GLU A 133 11.34 -13.12 5.19
N LYS A 134 11.03 -13.45 6.45
CA LYS A 134 9.72 -13.95 6.90
C LYS A 134 9.20 -13.04 8.01
N PHE A 135 8.06 -12.39 7.81
CA PHE A 135 7.54 -11.48 8.83
C PHE A 135 6.01 -11.43 8.91
N TYR A 136 5.54 -11.06 10.10
CA TYR A 136 4.15 -10.70 10.38
C TYR A 136 4.03 -9.20 10.59
N ILE A 137 3.15 -8.56 9.82
CA ILE A 137 2.81 -7.15 9.97
C ILE A 137 1.82 -7.02 11.13
N ARG A 138 2.32 -6.55 12.27
CA ARG A 138 1.48 -6.20 13.42
C ARG A 138 0.57 -5.03 13.06
N ARG A 139 -0.68 -5.12 13.50
CA ARG A 139 -1.66 -4.05 13.34
C ARG A 139 -1.98 -3.43 14.70
N ASN A 140 -1.55 -2.19 14.90
CA ASN A 140 -1.79 -1.45 16.15
C ASN A 140 -3.06 -0.56 16.13
N SER A 141 -3.79 -0.50 15.00
CA SER A 141 -4.96 0.38 14.84
C SER A 141 -6.28 -0.26 15.25
N GLY A 142 -7.22 0.54 15.76
CA GLY A 142 -8.45 0.11 16.45
C GLY A 142 -9.60 -0.51 15.65
N SER A 143 -9.46 -0.79 14.34
CA SER A 143 -10.49 -1.50 13.55
C SER A 143 -9.89 -2.66 12.78
N ARG A 144 -10.69 -3.70 12.47
CA ARG A 144 -10.22 -4.95 11.82
C ARG A 144 -9.10 -5.61 12.60
N ARG A 145 -9.21 -5.62 13.93
CA ARG A 145 -8.21 -6.23 14.81
C ARG A 145 -8.34 -7.74 14.75
N VAL A 146 -7.20 -8.42 14.80
CA VAL A 146 -7.17 -9.86 15.07
C VAL A 146 -7.31 -10.01 16.58
N THR A 147 -8.45 -10.48 17.06
CA THR A 147 -8.78 -10.52 18.49
C THR A 147 -7.81 -11.41 19.29
N ASN A 148 -7.27 -12.44 18.64
CA ASN A 148 -6.25 -13.32 19.20
C ASN A 148 -4.82 -13.01 18.70
N ALA A 149 -4.49 -11.74 18.48
CA ALA A 149 -3.17 -11.33 17.97
C ALA A 149 -1.98 -11.87 18.79
N ALA A 150 -2.08 -11.96 20.13
CA ALA A 150 -0.99 -12.49 20.95
C ALA A 150 -0.71 -13.98 20.67
N GLU A 151 -1.76 -14.78 20.50
CA GLU A 151 -1.66 -16.21 20.15
C GLU A 151 -1.08 -16.40 18.74
N LEU A 152 -1.54 -15.56 17.80
CA LEU A 152 -1.04 -15.50 16.43
C LEU A 152 0.46 -15.17 16.38
N GLU A 153 0.88 -14.12 17.08
CA GLU A 153 2.27 -13.67 17.10
C GLU A 153 3.20 -14.71 17.74
N ALA A 154 2.76 -15.38 18.81
CA ALA A 154 3.51 -16.48 19.42
C ALA A 154 3.71 -17.63 18.42
N ALA A 155 2.63 -18.11 17.79
CA ALA A 155 2.70 -19.20 16.81
C ALA A 155 3.58 -18.86 15.59
N LEU A 156 3.53 -17.61 15.11
CA LEU A 156 4.38 -17.15 14.01
C LEU A 156 5.85 -17.01 14.44
N THR A 157 6.11 -16.53 15.65
CA THR A 157 7.47 -16.44 16.20
C THR A 157 8.10 -17.82 16.34
N ASP A 158 7.35 -18.81 16.82
CA ASP A 158 7.79 -20.21 16.90
C ASP A 158 8.12 -20.81 15.52
N ARG A 159 7.53 -20.26 14.45
CA ARG A 159 7.79 -20.61 13.04
C ARG A 159 8.88 -19.75 12.38
N GLY A 160 9.60 -18.96 13.17
CA GLY A 160 10.72 -18.11 12.74
C GLY A 160 10.30 -16.84 11.99
N TYR A 161 9.07 -16.36 12.18
CA TYR A 161 8.66 -15.06 11.65
C TYR A 161 9.10 -13.93 12.58
N THR A 162 9.54 -12.82 12.00
CA THR A 162 9.77 -11.58 12.74
C THR A 162 8.47 -10.78 12.82
N ILE A 163 8.11 -10.28 13.99
CA ILE A 163 6.99 -9.34 14.13
C ILE A 163 7.47 -7.94 13.79
N VAL A 164 6.81 -7.27 12.85
CA VAL A 164 7.22 -5.94 12.35
C VAL A 164 6.07 -4.94 12.43
N GLU A 165 6.44 -3.67 12.60
CA GLU A 165 5.54 -2.52 12.68
C GLU A 165 5.99 -1.47 11.64
N PRO A 166 5.57 -1.59 10.35
CA PRO A 166 6.06 -0.73 9.28
C PRO A 166 5.88 0.76 9.52
N GLU A 167 4.90 1.18 10.32
CA GLU A 167 4.70 2.57 10.73
C GLU A 167 5.86 3.18 11.53
N LYS A 168 6.69 2.34 12.16
CA LYS A 168 7.91 2.76 12.87
C LYS A 168 9.10 2.93 11.92
N LEU A 169 9.01 2.40 10.69
CA LEU A 169 10.07 2.44 9.69
C LEU A 169 9.92 3.67 8.79
N GLY A 170 11.06 4.20 8.33
CA GLY A 170 11.12 5.15 7.22
C GLY A 170 10.74 4.49 5.90
N PHE A 171 10.45 5.30 4.88
CA PHE A 171 9.97 4.80 3.58
C PHE A 171 10.91 3.75 2.96
N ILE A 172 12.22 4.04 2.86
CA ILE A 172 13.17 3.11 2.21
C ILE A 172 13.41 1.83 3.01
N GLU A 173 13.26 1.89 4.33
CA GLU A 173 13.30 0.72 5.19
C GLU A 173 12.08 -0.18 4.95
N GLN A 174 10.89 0.40 4.73
CA GLN A 174 9.72 -0.37 4.28
C GLN A 174 9.93 -0.99 2.90
N VAL A 175 10.47 -0.23 1.94
CA VAL A 175 10.81 -0.77 0.60
C VAL A 175 11.75 -1.97 0.74
N ARG A 176 12.81 -1.85 1.55
CA ARG A 176 13.78 -2.93 1.80
C ARG A 176 13.14 -4.14 2.44
N LEU A 177 12.35 -3.95 3.49
CA LEU A 177 11.64 -5.02 4.20
C LEU A 177 10.79 -5.86 3.23
N PHE A 178 10.02 -5.21 2.37
CA PHE A 178 9.17 -5.92 1.42
C PHE A 178 9.97 -6.49 0.23
N ALA A 179 11.01 -5.79 -0.25
CA ALA A 179 11.86 -6.27 -1.34
C ALA A 179 12.65 -7.54 -0.98
N SER A 180 12.98 -7.75 0.29
CA SER A 180 13.66 -8.95 0.79
C SER A 180 12.70 -10.06 1.23
N ALA A 181 11.38 -9.87 1.07
CA ALA A 181 10.40 -10.81 1.59
C ALA A 181 10.35 -12.12 0.81
N LYS A 182 10.39 -13.24 1.54
CA LYS A 182 10.02 -14.59 1.09
C LYS A 182 8.62 -14.97 1.55
N THR A 183 8.21 -14.56 2.75
CA THR A 183 6.85 -14.80 3.24
C THR A 183 6.35 -13.63 4.08
N ILE A 184 5.17 -13.12 3.74
CA ILE A 184 4.52 -11.97 4.37
C ILE A 184 3.20 -12.44 4.96
N VAL A 185 2.98 -12.22 6.24
CA VAL A 185 1.67 -12.41 6.88
C VAL A 185 1.19 -11.05 7.38
N GLY A 186 -0.06 -10.67 7.13
CA GLY A 186 -0.55 -9.40 7.64
C GLY A 186 -2.05 -9.21 7.45
N SER A 187 -2.67 -8.45 8.34
CA SER A 187 -4.08 -8.10 8.21
C SER A 187 -4.31 -7.05 7.12
N SER A 188 -5.47 -7.11 6.47
CA SER A 188 -5.91 -6.12 5.49
C SER A 188 -5.74 -4.68 6.01
N GLY A 189 -4.93 -3.87 5.33
CA GLY A 189 -4.62 -2.51 5.76
C GLY A 189 -3.49 -1.85 4.96
N ALA A 190 -3.30 -0.56 5.16
CA ALA A 190 -2.43 0.25 4.29
C ALA A 190 -0.97 -0.21 4.25
N ALA A 191 -0.47 -0.87 5.30
CA ALA A 191 0.87 -1.45 5.31
C ALA A 191 1.09 -2.51 4.21
N LEU A 192 0.05 -3.22 3.78
CA LEU A 192 0.11 -4.19 2.68
C LEU A 192 0.26 -3.51 1.31
N ALA A 193 0.07 -2.21 1.18
CA ALA A 193 0.34 -1.53 -0.09
C ALA A 193 1.82 -1.63 -0.50
N ASN A 194 2.73 -1.83 0.47
CA ASN A 194 4.13 -2.12 0.20
C ASN A 194 4.37 -3.45 -0.56
N LEU A 195 3.34 -4.29 -0.76
CA LEU A 195 3.42 -5.43 -1.69
C LEU A 195 3.88 -4.99 -3.09
N VAL A 196 3.65 -3.73 -3.48
CA VAL A 196 4.20 -3.16 -4.72
C VAL A 196 5.73 -3.27 -4.83
N PHE A 197 6.46 -3.45 -3.71
CA PHE A 197 7.92 -3.61 -3.67
C PHE A 197 8.36 -5.07 -3.49
N ALA A 198 7.44 -5.99 -3.22
CA ALA A 198 7.79 -7.39 -2.98
C ALA A 198 8.31 -8.10 -4.25
N PRO A 199 9.12 -9.16 -4.12
CA PRO A 199 9.35 -10.11 -5.20
C PRO A 199 8.05 -10.80 -5.62
N SER A 200 7.87 -11.09 -6.91
CA SER A 200 6.72 -11.88 -7.39
C SER A 200 6.66 -13.29 -6.79
N SER A 201 7.81 -13.82 -6.35
CA SER A 201 7.95 -15.10 -5.67
C SER A 201 7.59 -15.07 -4.17
N ALA A 202 7.33 -13.90 -3.59
CA ALA A 202 7.02 -13.79 -2.17
C ALA A 202 5.63 -14.41 -1.88
N ARG A 203 5.56 -15.33 -0.91
CA ARG A 203 4.29 -15.91 -0.46
C ARG A 203 3.60 -14.92 0.47
N THR A 204 2.48 -14.36 0.04
CA THR A 204 1.73 -13.36 0.83
C THR A 204 0.45 -13.97 1.39
N HIS A 205 0.26 -13.88 2.70
CA HIS A 205 -0.93 -14.34 3.41
C HIS A 205 -1.65 -13.15 4.02
N VAL A 206 -2.82 -12.82 3.48
CA VAL A 206 -3.64 -11.70 3.95
C VAL A 206 -4.70 -12.21 4.91
N LEU A 207 -4.61 -11.77 6.16
CA LEU A 207 -5.61 -12.06 7.19
C LEU A 207 -6.80 -11.12 7.01
N ILE A 208 -8.00 -11.69 6.88
CA ILE A 208 -9.20 -10.89 6.63
C ILE A 208 -10.44 -11.54 7.23
N GLY A 209 -11.29 -10.74 7.88
CA GLY A 209 -12.59 -11.20 8.35
C GLY A 209 -13.50 -11.59 7.18
N ARG A 210 -14.25 -12.69 7.33
CA ARG A 210 -15.23 -13.13 6.33
C ARG A 210 -16.48 -12.25 6.38
N TYR A 211 -16.54 -11.25 5.51
CA TYR A 211 -17.72 -10.41 5.33
C TYR A 211 -18.18 -10.40 3.87
N PRO A 212 -19.50 -10.53 3.56
CA PRO A 212 -20.01 -10.65 2.20
C PRO A 212 -19.49 -9.56 1.26
N ASP A 213 -19.43 -8.31 1.72
CA ASP A 213 -19.02 -7.16 0.92
C ASP A 213 -17.52 -6.89 0.85
N THR A 214 -16.68 -7.81 1.31
CA THR A 214 -15.23 -7.59 1.36
C THR A 214 -14.61 -7.53 -0.02
N SER A 215 -13.73 -6.55 -0.22
CA SER A 215 -12.94 -6.42 -1.44
C SER A 215 -11.70 -7.33 -1.40
N PHE A 216 -11.83 -8.55 -1.92
CA PHE A 216 -10.73 -9.52 -1.99
C PHE A 216 -9.80 -9.32 -3.18
N TRP A 217 -10.13 -8.43 -4.11
CA TRP A 217 -9.30 -8.23 -5.29
C TRP A 217 -8.29 -7.09 -5.12
N TYR A 218 -8.40 -6.25 -4.08
CA TYR A 218 -7.50 -5.10 -3.91
C TYR A 218 -6.03 -5.53 -3.73
N TRP A 219 -5.75 -6.39 -2.74
CA TRP A 219 -4.39 -6.88 -2.49
C TRP A 219 -3.92 -7.82 -3.61
N GLN A 220 -4.81 -8.68 -4.11
CA GLN A 220 -4.51 -9.53 -5.27
C GLN A 220 -4.13 -8.70 -6.49
N ASN A 221 -4.81 -7.58 -6.79
CA ASN A 221 -4.52 -6.77 -7.97
C ASN A 221 -3.20 -6.00 -7.84
N ILE A 222 -2.81 -5.59 -6.63
CA ILE A 222 -1.46 -5.06 -6.39
C ILE A 222 -0.42 -6.14 -6.68
N ALA A 223 -0.60 -7.35 -6.13
CA ALA A 223 0.30 -8.47 -6.35
C ALA A 223 0.36 -8.89 -7.83
N SER A 224 -0.78 -9.01 -8.50
CA SER A 224 -0.86 -9.34 -9.93
C SER A 224 -0.13 -8.32 -10.80
N ALA A 225 -0.20 -7.01 -10.45
CA ALA A 225 0.50 -5.96 -11.20
C ALA A 225 2.03 -6.08 -11.12
N ILE A 226 2.57 -6.84 -10.15
CA ILE A 226 3.99 -7.18 -10.06
C ILE A 226 4.28 -8.65 -10.40
N GLY A 227 3.29 -9.38 -10.92
CA GLY A 227 3.41 -10.80 -11.29
C GLY A 227 3.34 -11.79 -10.11
N GLY A 228 2.92 -11.35 -8.93
CA GLY A 228 2.72 -12.19 -7.74
C GLY A 228 1.25 -12.51 -7.46
N ASN A 229 1.01 -13.22 -6.35
CA ASN A 229 -0.33 -13.59 -5.87
C ASN A 229 -0.43 -13.45 -4.35
N VAL A 230 -1.67 -13.41 -3.85
CA VAL A 230 -1.95 -13.44 -2.40
C VAL A 230 -2.82 -14.63 -2.05
N ASN A 231 -2.58 -15.19 -0.87
CA ASN A 231 -3.42 -16.20 -0.23
C ASN A 231 -4.26 -15.53 0.86
N TYR A 232 -5.57 -15.69 0.82
CA TYR A 232 -6.45 -15.17 1.86
C TYR A 232 -6.63 -16.18 2.97
N VAL A 233 -6.38 -15.76 4.22
CA VAL A 233 -6.71 -16.54 5.42
C VAL A 233 -7.90 -15.86 6.08
N PHE A 234 -9.04 -16.55 6.02
CA PHE A 234 -10.31 -16.03 6.53
C PHE A 234 -10.38 -16.17 8.05
N GLY A 235 -10.73 -15.08 8.71
CA GLY A 235 -11.11 -15.06 10.10
C GLY A 235 -12.62 -14.98 10.30
N GLU A 236 -13.09 -15.49 11.42
CA GLU A 236 -14.48 -15.38 11.85
C GLU A 236 -14.67 -14.03 12.54
N ILE A 237 -15.75 -13.32 12.20
CA ILE A 237 -16.04 -11.99 12.76
C ILE A 237 -16.38 -12.15 14.25
N GLU A 238 -15.76 -11.31 15.10
CA GLU A 238 -16.00 -11.31 16.54
C GLU A 238 -16.37 -9.92 17.06
N GLY A 239 -17.44 -9.87 17.84
CA GLY A 239 -17.91 -8.68 18.53
C GLY A 239 -18.47 -7.57 17.63
N ASP A 240 -18.75 -6.45 18.28
CA ASP A 240 -19.39 -5.26 17.72
C ASP A 240 -18.36 -4.22 17.24
N GLY A 241 -17.07 -4.60 17.27
CA GLY A 241 -15.93 -3.73 16.99
C GLY A 241 -15.83 -3.35 15.53
N GLY A 242 -16.65 -2.39 15.09
CA GLY A 242 -16.71 -1.88 13.72
C GLY A 242 -17.82 -2.52 12.89
N GLU A 243 -18.42 -1.74 11.98
CA GLU A 243 -19.46 -2.23 11.08
C GLU A 243 -18.86 -2.77 9.77
N GLY A 244 -19.43 -3.88 9.29
CA GLY A 244 -19.10 -4.46 7.98
C GLY A 244 -17.66 -4.92 7.84
N ILE A 245 -16.99 -4.48 6.76
CA ILE A 245 -15.59 -4.86 6.47
C ILE A 245 -14.59 -4.35 7.52
N HIS A 246 -15.03 -3.51 8.46
CA HIS A 246 -14.21 -2.96 9.53
C HIS A 246 -14.28 -3.75 10.84
N ALA A 247 -15.12 -4.79 10.88
CA ALA A 247 -15.30 -5.62 12.06
C ALA A 247 -14.01 -6.33 12.48
N ASP A 248 -13.83 -6.46 13.80
CA ASP A 248 -12.79 -7.29 14.40
C ASP A 248 -13.07 -8.78 14.11
N PHE A 249 -12.01 -9.60 14.09
CA PHE A 249 -12.11 -11.00 13.70
C PHE A 249 -11.06 -11.86 14.39
N ARG A 250 -11.33 -13.16 14.52
CA ARG A 250 -10.42 -14.16 15.07
C ARG A 250 -9.86 -15.03 13.96
N ILE A 251 -8.57 -15.38 14.05
CA ILE A 251 -7.91 -16.32 13.14
C ILE A 251 -7.71 -17.65 13.85
N GLU A 252 -8.13 -18.73 13.20
CA GLU A 252 -7.88 -20.10 13.67
C GLU A 252 -6.43 -20.47 13.35
N ILE A 253 -5.62 -20.68 14.39
CA ILE A 253 -4.16 -20.82 14.26
C ILE A 253 -3.79 -22.05 13.42
N PRO A 254 -4.27 -23.27 13.70
CA PRO A 254 -4.07 -24.42 12.83
C PRO A 254 -4.35 -24.18 11.33
N SER A 255 -5.40 -23.45 10.98
CA SER A 255 -5.77 -23.12 9.61
C SER A 255 -4.78 -22.15 8.96
N LEU A 256 -4.34 -21.13 9.71
CA LEU A 256 -3.25 -20.27 9.26
C LEU A 256 -1.99 -21.09 9.00
N LEU A 257 -1.62 -21.96 9.95
CA LEU A 257 -0.40 -22.74 9.86
C LEU A 257 -0.42 -23.67 8.63
N LYS A 258 -1.54 -24.36 8.36
CA LYS A 258 -1.74 -25.13 7.12
C LYS A 258 -1.58 -24.29 5.86
N ALA A 259 -2.21 -23.11 5.83
CA ALA A 259 -2.09 -22.20 4.69
C ALA A 259 -0.63 -21.75 4.45
N LEU A 260 0.16 -21.55 5.51
CA LEU A 260 1.59 -21.20 5.40
C LEU A 260 2.45 -22.37 4.89
N ASP A 261 2.01 -23.60 5.15
CA ASP A 261 2.66 -24.83 4.73
C ASP A 261 2.25 -25.23 3.28
N GLY A 262 1.23 -24.57 2.72
CA GLY A 262 0.76 -24.77 1.34
C GLY A 262 -0.32 -25.84 1.19
N GLU A 263 -0.98 -26.18 2.30
CA GLU A 263 -2.08 -27.16 2.40
C GLU A 263 -3.47 -26.53 2.31
#